data_AF-A0A553KSC3-F1
#
_entry.id   AF-A0A553KSC3-F1
#
_cell.length_a   1.000
_cell.length_b   1.000
_cell.length_c   1.000
_cell.angle_alpha   90.00
_cell.angle_beta   90.00
_cell.angle_gamma   90.00
#
_symmetry.space_group_name_H-M   'P 1'
#
loop_
_entity.id
_entity.type
_entity.pdbx_description
1 polymer ?
#
loop_
_entity_poly.entity_id
_entity_poly.type
_entity_poly.pdbx_seq_one_letter_code
_entity_poly.pdbx_strand_id
1 'polypeptide(L)'
;MTKLNSKVTKKLEDKYGKNILHIFEEEIHKAEADPDDYYRPIEAGLEIEGNIRACTAAFSAQSESDPDDFYVITAGHCIDNIGEDWEQGNSKFGDVTDYQFGGSIDVGLIELDEGSDDATYYLFGNGKHKLESIDDIQSFSEEEVGDPVCISGAATGSVTCGTI
;
A
#
# COMPACT_ATOMS: atom_id res chain seq x y z
N MET A 1 -9.54 -22.66 -10.50
CA MET A 1 -8.28 -21.92 -10.47
C MET A 1 -7.52 -22.23 -11.74
N THR A 2 -7.18 -21.20 -12.51
CA THR A 2 -6.59 -21.35 -13.85
C THR A 2 -5.30 -20.57 -13.86
N LYS A 3 -4.18 -21.26 -13.63
CA LYS A 3 -2.84 -20.69 -13.79
C LYS A 3 -2.72 -19.95 -15.12
N LEU A 4 -2.09 -18.77 -15.10
CA LEU A 4 -1.82 -18.00 -16.31
C LEU A 4 -1.12 -18.91 -17.34
N ASN A 5 -1.60 -18.90 -18.57
CA ASN A 5 -1.03 -19.73 -19.63
C ASN A 5 0.43 -19.33 -19.87
N SER A 6 1.36 -20.30 -19.91
CA SER A 6 2.79 -20.05 -20.12
C SER A 6 3.13 -19.26 -21.39
N LYS A 7 2.27 -19.31 -22.43
CA LYS A 7 2.40 -18.46 -23.62
C LYS A 7 2.06 -16.99 -23.35
N VAL A 8 1.14 -16.73 -22.44
CA VAL A 8 0.75 -15.36 -22.04
C VAL A 8 1.83 -14.77 -21.16
N THR A 9 2.29 -15.50 -20.15
CA THR A 9 3.43 -15.12 -19.29
C THR A 9 4.64 -14.71 -20.14
N LYS A 10 5.06 -15.57 -21.07
CA LYS A 10 6.21 -15.29 -21.93
C LYS A 10 6.03 -14.04 -22.80
N LYS A 11 4.82 -13.81 -23.33
CA LYS A 11 4.53 -12.59 -24.13
C LYS A 11 4.61 -11.32 -23.29
N LEU A 12 4.21 -11.37 -22.03
CA LEU A 12 4.29 -10.23 -21.12
C LEU A 12 5.74 -9.95 -20.75
N GLU A 13 6.50 -10.99 -20.37
CA GLU A 13 7.94 -10.90 -20.11
C GLU A 13 8.73 -10.32 -21.31
N ASP A 14 8.45 -10.82 -22.52
CA ASP A 14 9.12 -10.35 -23.75
C ASP A 14 8.80 -8.88 -24.08
N LYS A 15 7.62 -8.38 -23.66
CA LYS A 15 7.15 -7.02 -24.00
C LYS A 15 7.63 -5.97 -23.02
N TYR A 16 7.65 -6.30 -21.73
CA TYR A 16 7.87 -5.34 -20.65
C TYR A 16 9.16 -5.61 -19.86
N GLY A 17 9.82 -6.76 -20.08
CA GLY A 17 11.01 -7.16 -19.33
C GLY A 17 10.65 -7.96 -18.08
N LYS A 18 11.42 -9.03 -17.84
CA LYS A 18 11.19 -9.95 -16.70
C LYS A 18 11.29 -9.30 -15.33
N ASN A 19 12.10 -8.25 -15.21
CA ASN A 19 12.36 -7.58 -13.94
C ASN A 19 11.35 -6.47 -13.64
N ILE A 20 10.42 -6.20 -14.57
CA ILE A 20 9.39 -5.16 -14.43
C ILE A 20 8.01 -5.80 -14.19
N LEU A 21 7.86 -7.10 -14.47
CA LEU A 21 6.57 -7.79 -14.43
C LEU A 21 6.52 -8.78 -13.27
N HIS A 22 5.79 -8.42 -12.22
CA HIS A 22 5.37 -9.35 -11.17
C HIS A 22 4.03 -9.97 -11.59
N ILE A 23 4.03 -11.29 -11.81
CA ILE A 23 2.80 -12.06 -12.09
C ILE A 23 2.56 -12.98 -10.92
N PHE A 24 1.53 -12.70 -10.14
CA PHE A 24 1.06 -13.59 -9.07
C PHE A 24 -0.36 -14.09 -9.36
N GLU A 25 -0.69 -15.25 -8.80
CA GLU A 25 -2.06 -15.79 -8.84
C GLU A 25 -2.77 -15.23 -7.61
N GLU A 26 -3.69 -14.30 -7.84
CA GLU A 26 -4.41 -13.63 -6.77
C GLU A 26 -5.63 -14.47 -6.33
N GLU A 27 -5.82 -14.63 -5.02
CA GLU A 27 -7.05 -15.20 -4.49
C GLU A 27 -8.21 -14.19 -4.67
N ILE A 28 -9.46 -14.66 -4.63
CA ILE A 28 -10.59 -13.72 -4.65
C ILE A 28 -10.65 -13.05 -3.28
N HIS A 29 -10.05 -11.87 -3.18
CA HIS A 29 -10.17 -11.02 -2.02
C HIS A 29 -11.61 -10.52 -1.85
N LYS A 30 -12.05 -10.42 -0.60
CA LYS A 30 -13.34 -9.79 -0.30
C LYS A 30 -13.10 -8.28 -0.26
N ALA A 31 -14.12 -7.51 -0.60
CA ALA A 31 -14.07 -6.08 -0.36
C ALA A 31 -14.25 -5.84 1.13
N GLU A 32 -13.38 -5.02 1.70
CA GLU A 32 -13.41 -4.70 3.12
C GLU A 32 -14.62 -3.82 3.46
N ALA A 33 -15.08 -3.98 4.70
CA ALA A 33 -16.30 -3.37 5.19
C ALA A 33 -16.04 -2.20 6.14
N ASP A 34 -14.85 -2.19 6.74
CA ASP A 34 -14.37 -1.22 7.72
C ASP A 34 -12.84 -1.08 7.53
N PRO A 35 -12.26 0.13 7.70
CA PRO A 35 -10.81 0.28 7.67
C PRO A 35 -10.04 -0.53 8.71
N ASP A 36 -10.69 -0.96 9.78
CA ASP A 36 -10.08 -1.81 10.82
C ASP A 36 -10.11 -3.31 10.43
N ASP A 37 -10.70 -3.66 9.29
CA ASP A 37 -10.72 -5.04 8.80
C ASP A 37 -9.31 -5.52 8.40
N TYR A 38 -9.06 -6.82 8.59
CA TYR A 38 -7.81 -7.45 8.20
C TYR A 38 -7.77 -7.74 6.70
N TYR A 39 -6.67 -7.38 6.04
CA TYR A 39 -6.46 -7.66 4.63
C TYR A 39 -5.01 -8.05 4.32
N ARG A 40 -4.79 -9.07 3.50
CA ARG A 40 -3.46 -9.42 2.97
C ARG A 40 -3.60 -9.78 1.50
N PRO A 41 -2.76 -9.24 0.59
CA PRO A 41 -1.60 -8.34 0.81
C PRO A 41 -1.96 -6.94 1.37
N ILE A 42 -1.04 -6.17 1.98
CA ILE A 42 -1.37 -4.87 2.66
C ILE A 42 -2.11 -3.87 1.75
N GLU A 43 -3.37 -3.56 2.07
CA GLU A 43 -4.19 -2.58 1.34
C GLU A 43 -4.06 -1.16 1.92
N ALA A 44 -4.01 -0.17 1.02
CA ALA A 44 -4.00 1.25 1.36
C ALA A 44 -5.31 1.70 2.03
N GLY A 45 -5.23 2.60 3.01
CA GLY A 45 -6.41 3.15 3.71
C GLY A 45 -6.88 2.32 4.90
N LEU A 46 -6.36 1.10 5.09
CA LEU A 46 -6.64 0.28 6.26
C LEU A 46 -5.75 0.64 7.46
N GLU A 47 -6.20 0.26 8.64
CA GLU A 47 -5.46 0.40 9.88
C GLU A 47 -4.21 -0.49 9.89
N ILE A 48 -3.12 0.06 10.42
CA ILE A 48 -1.89 -0.64 10.76
C ILE A 48 -1.49 -0.23 12.18
N GLU A 49 -0.94 -1.18 12.93
CA GLU A 49 -0.62 -1.00 14.34
C GLU A 49 0.89 -1.09 14.54
N GLY A 50 1.46 -0.04 15.13
CA GLY A 50 2.81 -0.04 15.67
C GLY A 50 2.79 -0.10 17.19
N ASN A 51 3.97 -0.11 17.81
CA ASN A 51 4.11 -0.25 19.27
C ASN A 51 3.35 0.80 20.09
N ILE A 52 3.25 2.03 19.59
CA ILE A 52 2.75 3.18 20.36
C ILE A 52 1.36 3.66 19.91
N ARG A 53 0.94 3.35 18.69
CA ARG A 53 -0.33 3.80 18.12
C ARG A 53 -0.71 3.02 16.87
N ALA A 54 -2.00 3.07 16.56
CA ALA A 54 -2.51 2.73 15.24
C ALA A 54 -2.39 3.93 14.29
N CYS A 55 -2.17 3.64 13.02
CA CYS A 55 -2.11 4.57 11.91
C CYS A 55 -2.71 3.93 10.66
N THR A 56 -2.61 4.60 9.52
CA THR A 56 -3.13 4.12 8.24
C THR A 56 -1.97 3.75 7.32
N ALA A 57 -2.08 2.61 6.63
CA ALA A 57 -1.20 2.28 5.52
C ALA A 57 -1.51 3.21 4.33
N ALA A 58 -0.54 3.97 3.84
CA ALA A 58 -0.77 4.88 2.72
C ALA A 58 -0.74 4.13 1.39
N PHE A 59 0.42 3.65 0.95
CA PHE A 59 0.57 2.87 -0.29
C PHE A 59 1.75 1.92 -0.17
N SER A 60 1.70 0.79 -0.87
CA SER A 60 2.88 -0.03 -1.10
C SER A 60 3.80 0.65 -2.13
N ALA A 61 5.11 0.51 -1.94
CA ALA A 61 6.13 1.05 -2.84
C ALA A 61 7.27 0.05 -3.03
N GLN A 62 7.93 0.11 -4.18
CA GLN A 62 9.12 -0.68 -4.49
C GLN A 62 10.33 0.25 -4.57
N SER A 63 11.48 -0.18 -4.04
CA SER A 63 12.70 0.61 -4.16
C SER A 63 13.17 0.70 -5.61
N GLU A 64 13.59 1.89 -6.03
CA GLU A 64 14.29 2.03 -7.31
C GLU A 64 15.72 1.46 -7.26
N SER A 65 16.35 1.44 -6.09
CA SER A 65 17.73 0.98 -5.94
C SER A 65 17.85 -0.54 -5.78
N ASP A 66 16.82 -1.19 -5.24
CA ASP A 66 16.75 -2.63 -5.10
C ASP A 66 15.33 -3.14 -5.42
N PRO A 67 15.11 -3.80 -6.58
CA PRO A 67 13.78 -4.26 -6.96
C PRO A 67 13.21 -5.35 -6.04
N ASP A 68 14.01 -5.95 -5.16
CA ASP A 68 13.51 -6.94 -4.20
C ASP A 68 13.00 -6.29 -2.90
N ASP A 69 13.24 -4.98 -2.70
CA ASP A 69 12.81 -4.24 -1.51
C ASP A 69 11.43 -3.59 -1.73
N PHE A 70 10.46 -3.99 -0.90
CA PHE A 70 9.10 -3.45 -0.91
C PHE A 70 8.76 -2.85 0.44
N TYR A 71 7.99 -1.77 0.42
CA TYR A 71 7.64 -1.01 1.61
C TYR A 71 6.16 -0.67 1.65
N VAL A 72 5.67 -0.40 2.84
CA VAL A 72 4.45 0.36 3.08
C VAL A 72 4.85 1.77 3.55
N ILE A 73 4.32 2.78 2.86
CA ILE A 73 4.48 4.17 3.23
C ILE A 73 3.43 4.52 4.29
N THR A 74 3.83 5.27 5.32
CA THR A 74 2.90 5.90 6.28
C THR A 74 3.43 7.28 6.72
N ALA A 75 2.79 7.93 7.69
CA ALA A 75 3.27 9.19 8.24
C ALA A 75 4.42 8.97 9.23
N GLY A 76 5.43 9.83 9.20
CA GLY A 76 6.60 9.72 10.07
C GLY A 76 6.27 9.87 11.55
N HIS A 77 5.26 10.69 11.88
CA HIS A 77 4.80 10.86 13.26
C HIS A 77 4.13 9.61 13.86
N CYS A 78 3.83 8.61 13.03
CA CYS A 78 3.31 7.31 13.46
C CYS A 78 4.40 6.44 14.10
N ILE A 79 5.63 6.64 13.68
CA ILE A 79 6.77 5.79 13.99
C ILE A 79 7.48 6.29 15.25
N ASP A 80 7.83 5.37 16.15
CA ASP A 80 8.62 5.70 17.34
C ASP A 80 10.13 5.55 17.05
N ASN A 81 10.52 4.40 16.47
CA ASN A 81 11.91 4.07 16.20
C ASN A 81 12.09 3.15 14.99
N ILE A 82 13.29 3.18 14.41
CA ILE A 82 13.73 2.18 13.41
C ILE A 82 13.76 0.78 14.03
N GLY A 83 13.35 -0.21 13.25
CA GLY A 83 13.26 -1.62 13.62
C GLY A 83 12.07 -1.98 14.49
N GLU A 84 11.11 -1.07 14.68
CA GLU A 84 9.84 -1.43 15.32
C GLU A 84 8.98 -2.30 14.37
N ASP A 85 8.35 -3.32 14.93
CA ASP A 85 7.43 -4.19 14.20
C ASP A 85 6.10 -3.47 13.96
N TRP A 86 5.51 -3.72 12.79
CA TRP A 86 4.17 -3.26 12.44
C TRP A 86 3.27 -4.43 12.05
N GLU A 87 2.03 -4.34 12.48
CA GLU A 87 1.01 -5.37 12.31
C GLU A 87 -0.24 -4.83 11.62
N GLN A 88 -1.02 -5.73 11.05
CA GLN A 88 -2.41 -5.46 10.71
C GLN A 88 -3.23 -6.70 11.05
N GLY A 89 -4.37 -6.50 11.70
CA GLY A 89 -5.23 -7.58 12.19
C GLY A 89 -4.49 -8.61 13.05
N ASN A 90 -3.54 -8.17 13.88
CA ASN A 90 -2.68 -8.99 14.74
C ASN A 90 -1.69 -9.91 14.00
N SER A 91 -1.36 -9.60 12.75
CA SER A 91 -0.27 -10.26 12.02
C SER A 91 0.79 -9.23 11.65
N LYS A 92 2.03 -9.49 12.08
CA LYS A 92 3.20 -8.73 11.61
C LYS A 92 3.28 -8.80 10.09
N PHE A 93 3.62 -7.68 9.46
CA PHE A 93 3.93 -7.61 8.03
C PHE A 93 5.29 -7.00 7.71
N GLY A 94 5.95 -6.37 8.68
CA GLY A 94 7.17 -5.65 8.41
C GLY A 94 7.74 -4.91 9.60
N ASP A 95 8.87 -4.28 9.37
CA ASP A 95 9.53 -3.40 10.35
C ASP A 95 9.99 -2.08 9.73
N VAL A 96 10.08 -1.06 10.58
CA VAL A 96 10.48 0.28 10.13
C VAL A 96 11.94 0.30 9.73
N THR A 97 12.21 0.74 8.50
CA THR A 97 13.57 0.93 8.00
C THR A 97 14.04 2.37 8.04
N ASP A 98 13.13 3.31 7.79
CA ASP A 98 13.43 4.74 7.84
C ASP A 98 12.17 5.56 8.15
N TYR A 99 12.38 6.73 8.74
CA TYR A 99 11.31 7.69 8.97
C TYR A 99 11.87 9.10 9.19
N GLN A 100 11.07 10.09 8.83
CA GLN A 100 11.37 11.48 9.11
C GLN A 100 10.12 12.21 9.55
N PHE A 101 10.19 12.77 10.76
CA PHE A 101 9.16 13.64 11.32
C PHE A 101 9.80 14.95 11.80
N GLY A 102 9.71 16.00 10.99
CA GLY A 102 10.24 17.32 11.32
C GLY A 102 10.31 18.29 10.14
N GLY A 103 10.21 19.58 10.44
CA GLY A 103 10.18 20.62 9.40
C GLY A 103 8.94 20.50 8.53
N SER A 104 9.13 20.20 7.24
CA SER A 104 8.07 19.99 6.26
C SER A 104 7.96 18.52 5.81
N ILE A 105 8.59 17.59 6.53
CA ILE A 105 8.64 16.18 6.18
C ILE A 105 7.98 15.36 7.29
N ASP A 106 7.05 14.50 6.90
CA ASP A 106 6.30 13.60 7.77
C ASP A 106 6.04 12.28 7.03
N VAL A 107 7.05 11.42 6.97
CA VAL A 107 7.02 10.16 6.21
C VAL A 107 7.67 9.03 6.99
N GLY A 108 7.12 7.83 6.86
CA GLY A 108 7.60 6.59 7.44
C GLY A 108 7.63 5.48 6.40
N LEU A 109 8.64 4.61 6.48
CA LEU A 109 8.83 3.46 5.62
C LEU A 109 8.91 2.18 6.46
N ILE A 110 8.02 1.24 6.18
CA ILE A 110 7.99 -0.09 6.79
C ILE A 110 8.32 -1.10 5.69
N GLU A 111 9.42 -1.82 5.82
CA GLU A 111 9.82 -2.86 4.85
C GLU A 111 8.95 -4.11 5.04
N LEU A 112 8.46 -4.67 3.93
CA LEU A 112 7.58 -5.84 3.92
C LEU A 112 8.38 -7.13 4.09
N ASP A 113 8.02 -7.95 5.09
CA ASP A 113 8.66 -9.23 5.38
C ASP A 113 8.56 -10.22 4.20
N GLU A 114 7.44 -10.21 3.46
CA GLU A 114 7.21 -11.06 2.27
C GLU A 114 7.43 -10.33 0.94
N GLY A 115 8.01 -9.12 0.98
CA GLY A 115 8.35 -8.35 -0.22
C GLY A 115 7.14 -8.11 -1.13
N SER A 116 7.27 -8.46 -2.41
CA SER A 116 6.21 -8.26 -3.41
C SER A 116 4.94 -9.07 -3.13
N ASP A 117 5.03 -10.16 -2.37
CA ASP A 117 3.88 -11.03 -2.11
C ASP A 117 2.91 -10.41 -1.09
N ASP A 118 3.37 -9.45 -0.27
CA ASP A 118 2.54 -8.68 0.68
C ASP A 118 2.30 -7.21 0.24
N ALA A 119 2.72 -6.85 -0.98
CA ALA A 119 2.45 -5.55 -1.59
C ALA A 119 1.19 -5.59 -2.46
N THR A 120 0.37 -4.54 -2.45
CA THR A 120 -0.73 -4.41 -3.42
C THR A 120 -0.96 -2.97 -3.88
N TYR A 121 -1.77 -2.85 -4.92
CA TYR A 121 -2.27 -1.62 -5.51
C TYR A 121 -3.74 -1.37 -5.14
N TYR A 122 -4.29 -2.07 -4.14
CA TYR A 122 -5.64 -1.82 -3.65
C TYR A 122 -5.70 -0.66 -2.67
N LEU A 123 -6.85 0.00 -2.69
CA LEU A 123 -7.22 1.11 -1.83
C LEU A 123 -8.60 0.84 -1.23
N PHE A 124 -8.69 0.97 0.08
CA PHE A 124 -9.95 0.92 0.80
C PHE A 124 -10.90 2.00 0.28
N GLY A 125 -12.07 1.56 -0.18
CA GLY A 125 -13.11 2.40 -0.77
C GLY A 125 -14.39 2.48 0.06
N ASN A 126 -15.32 3.35 -0.35
CA ASN A 126 -16.66 3.40 0.22
C ASN A 126 -17.54 2.27 -0.32
N GLY A 127 -17.38 1.03 0.18
CA GLY A 127 -18.39 -0.02 -0.03
C GLY A 127 -17.89 -1.46 -0.06
N LYS A 128 -18.66 -2.34 0.58
CA LYS A 128 -18.42 -3.79 0.77
C LYS A 128 -18.48 -4.65 -0.50
N HIS A 129 -18.46 -4.06 -1.69
CA HIS A 129 -18.84 -4.73 -2.93
C HIS A 129 -17.78 -4.68 -4.02
N LYS A 130 -16.76 -3.82 -3.89
CA LYS A 130 -15.73 -3.68 -4.90
C LYS A 130 -14.40 -3.29 -4.25
N LEU A 131 -13.35 -4.02 -4.60
CA LEU A 131 -11.97 -3.59 -4.34
C LEU A 131 -11.66 -2.46 -5.33
N GLU A 132 -11.15 -1.35 -4.82
CA GLU A 132 -10.69 -0.26 -5.67
C GLU A 132 -9.19 -0.43 -5.91
N SER A 133 -8.79 -0.43 -7.18
CA SER A 133 -7.39 -0.54 -7.60
C SER A 133 -6.85 0.81 -8.03
N ILE A 134 -5.58 1.03 -7.76
CA ILE A 134 -4.79 2.13 -8.29
C ILE A 134 -4.31 1.70 -9.67
N ASP A 135 -4.90 2.30 -10.71
CA ASP A 135 -4.59 1.98 -12.09
C ASP A 135 -3.55 2.93 -12.71
N ASP A 136 -3.33 4.09 -12.07
CA ASP A 136 -2.39 5.12 -12.52
C ASP A 136 -1.83 5.91 -11.32
N ILE A 137 -0.62 6.42 -11.45
CA ILE A 137 0.07 7.22 -10.42
C ILE A 137 0.40 8.58 -11.02
N GLN A 138 -0.24 9.62 -10.50
CA GLN A 138 0.01 11.00 -10.90
C GLN A 138 1.37 11.48 -10.38
N SER A 139 2.11 12.24 -11.19
CA SER A 139 3.36 12.85 -10.72
C SER A 139 3.05 14.02 -9.79
N PHE A 140 3.82 14.16 -8.70
CA PHE A 140 3.68 15.25 -7.72
C PHE A 140 3.67 16.68 -8.34
N SER A 141 4.25 16.84 -9.53
CA SER A 141 4.28 18.13 -10.24
C SER A 141 3.00 18.49 -10.98
N GLU A 142 2.00 17.61 -10.98
CA GLU A 142 0.77 17.73 -11.76
C GLU A 142 -0.44 18.17 -10.93
N GLU A 143 -0.27 18.42 -9.62
CA GLU A 143 -1.33 18.85 -8.71
C GLU A 143 -1.48 20.38 -8.71
N GLU A 144 -2.69 20.88 -8.96
CA GLU A 144 -3.04 22.30 -8.93
C GLU A 144 -4.08 22.62 -7.85
N VAL A 145 -4.04 23.84 -7.31
CA VAL A 145 -5.07 24.32 -6.37
C VAL A 145 -6.44 24.28 -7.05
N GLY A 146 -7.40 23.61 -6.41
CA GLY A 146 -8.73 23.35 -6.95
C GLY A 146 -8.92 21.96 -7.57
N ASP A 147 -7.84 21.18 -7.72
CA ASP A 147 -7.96 19.79 -8.19
C ASP A 147 -8.74 18.93 -7.19
N PRO A 148 -9.60 18.02 -7.67
CA PRO A 148 -10.34 17.12 -6.80
C PRO A 148 -9.39 16.10 -6.16
N VAL A 149 -9.52 15.91 -4.86
CA VAL A 149 -8.73 14.94 -4.09
C VAL A 149 -9.64 14.18 -3.12
N CYS A 150 -9.34 12.91 -2.90
CA CYS A 150 -9.99 12.10 -1.87
C CYS A 150 -8.95 11.51 -0.94
N ILE A 151 -9.31 11.37 0.34
CA ILE A 151 -8.52 10.67 1.35
C ILE A 151 -9.27 9.41 1.77
N SER A 152 -8.51 8.34 1.99
CA SER A 152 -8.98 7.09 2.61
C SER A 152 -8.10 6.80 3.81
N GLY A 153 -8.69 6.44 4.94
CA GLY A 153 -7.91 6.08 6.12
C GLY A 153 -8.75 5.70 7.32
N ALA A 154 -8.14 4.90 8.20
CA ALA A 154 -8.79 4.30 9.36
C ALA A 154 -9.49 5.32 10.26
N ALA A 155 -8.82 6.43 10.56
CA ALA A 155 -9.39 7.50 11.39
C ALA A 155 -10.66 8.13 10.80
N THR A 156 -10.83 8.12 9.47
CA THR A 156 -12.01 8.69 8.80
C THR A 156 -13.16 7.69 8.66
N GLY A 157 -12.89 6.39 8.75
CA GLY A 157 -13.88 5.32 8.57
C GLY A 157 -14.47 5.21 7.15
N SER A 158 -14.14 6.15 6.26
CA SER A 158 -14.75 6.31 4.94
C SER A 158 -13.95 7.26 4.06
N VAL A 159 -14.05 7.07 2.75
CA VAL A 159 -13.43 7.96 1.76
C VAL A 159 -14.11 9.34 1.82
N THR A 160 -13.30 10.37 2.05
CA THR A 160 -13.73 11.78 2.08
C THR A 160 -13.08 12.55 0.96
N CYS A 161 -13.86 13.33 0.21
CA CYS A 161 -13.36 14.06 -0.96
C CYS A 161 -13.52 15.58 -0.82
N GLY A 162 -12.62 16.32 -1.45
CA GLY A 162 -12.56 17.78 -1.47
C GLY A 162 -11.72 18.27 -2.64
N THR A 163 -11.08 19.42 -2.47
CA THR A 163 -10.13 19.98 -3.42
C THR A 163 -8.85 20.40 -2.71
N ILE A 164 -7.73 20.37 -3.43
CA ILE A 164 -6.45 20.95 -3.00
C ILE A 164 -6.59 22.48 -2.82
#